data_AF-A0A6I2JVC0-F1
#
_entry.id   AF-A0A6I2JVC0-F1
#
_cell.length_a   1.000
_cell.length_b   1.000
_cell.length_c   1.000
_cell.angle_alpha   90.00
_cell.angle_beta   90.00
_cell.angle_gamma   90.00
#
_symmetry.space_group_name_H-M   'P 1'
#
loop_
_entity.id
_entity.type
_entity.pdbx_description
1 polymer ?
#
loop_
_entity_poly.entity_id
_entity_poly.type
_entity_poly.pdbx_seq_one_letter_code
_entity_poly.pdbx_strand_id
1 'polypeptide(L)'
;MRITIEPADQPFIHRLLGEEIESIDTASTNATLLQQALHSARQQKDHEADLDWRRNALFLLLFVFLYAALGASLTLDLTPQASSHKSLAYALEAVPVLIAFSGLFVSLLYVFLTRSGARRLRNWEQGIFVLEKYSGANFSRQINEMGSRTTDYSQSAINVALALFICVTWVVMYNYFTFTTSGVIGSVISLFITTMTYVILDIQLLKSNSSIAIDEPLIPAEDEKEKP
;
A
#
# COMPACT_ATOMS: atom_id res chain seq x y z
N MET A 1 -29.05 -19.31 -20.80
CA MET A 1 -27.75 -19.93 -21.18
C MET A 1 -27.07 -20.26 -19.88
N ARG A 2 -26.63 -21.51 -19.68
CA ARG A 2 -26.15 -21.99 -18.39
C ARG A 2 -24.62 -21.96 -18.37
N ILE A 3 -24.03 -21.23 -17.44
CA ILE A 3 -22.58 -21.09 -17.25
C ILE A 3 -22.20 -21.93 -16.03
N THR A 4 -21.34 -22.93 -16.20
CA THR A 4 -20.80 -23.75 -15.10
C THR A 4 -19.72 -22.99 -14.35
N ILE A 5 -19.75 -23.01 -13.01
CA ILE A 5 -18.77 -22.32 -12.18
C ILE A 5 -17.51 -23.19 -12.07
N GLU A 6 -16.36 -22.61 -12.38
CA GLU A 6 -15.07 -23.30 -12.24
C GLU A 6 -14.70 -23.47 -10.75
N PRO A 7 -14.05 -24.58 -10.38
CA PRO A 7 -13.74 -24.90 -8.98
C PRO A 7 -12.87 -23.84 -8.29
N ALA A 8 -12.05 -23.11 -9.03
CA ALA A 8 -11.22 -22.03 -8.49
C ALA A 8 -12.06 -20.80 -8.05
N ASP A 9 -13.22 -20.57 -8.66
CA ASP A 9 -14.05 -19.38 -8.42
C ASP A 9 -15.21 -19.66 -7.44
N GLN A 10 -15.52 -20.94 -7.19
CA GLN A 10 -16.55 -21.39 -6.25
C GLN A 10 -16.52 -20.69 -4.88
N PRO A 11 -15.39 -20.61 -4.15
CA PRO A 11 -15.40 -20.01 -2.81
C PRO A 11 -15.76 -18.52 -2.82
N PHE A 12 -15.41 -17.81 -3.90
CA PHE A 12 -15.78 -16.40 -4.06
C PHE A 12 -17.27 -16.25 -4.38
N ILE A 13 -17.77 -17.03 -5.35
CA ILE A 13 -19.17 -16.94 -5.81
C ILE A 13 -20.14 -17.43 -4.73
N HIS A 14 -19.83 -18.51 -4.02
CA HIS A 14 -20.66 -19.03 -2.94
C HIS A 14 -20.76 -18.06 -1.77
N ARG A 15 -19.65 -17.40 -1.40
CA ARG A 15 -19.68 -16.35 -0.36
C ARG A 15 -20.43 -15.11 -0.80
N LEU A 16 -20.34 -14.74 -2.08
CA LEU A 16 -21.03 -13.57 -2.61
C LEU A 16 -22.55 -13.76 -2.67
N LEU A 17 -22.99 -14.96 -3.08
CA LEU A 17 -24.41 -15.27 -3.24
C LEU A 17 -25.03 -15.84 -1.97
N GLY A 18 -24.23 -16.33 -1.03
CA GLY A 18 -24.69 -17.00 0.19
C GLY A 18 -25.20 -18.43 -0.03
N GLU A 19 -25.01 -19.00 -1.23
CA GLU A 19 -25.51 -20.31 -1.62
C GLU A 19 -24.46 -21.08 -2.42
N GLU A 20 -24.38 -22.40 -2.19
CA GLU A 20 -23.55 -23.32 -2.97
C GLU A 20 -24.25 -23.66 -4.29
N ILE A 21 -23.84 -22.96 -5.36
CA ILE A 21 -24.36 -23.20 -6.71
C ILE A 21 -23.27 -23.74 -7.63
N GLU A 22 -23.63 -24.69 -8.49
CA GLU A 22 -22.70 -25.29 -9.47
C GLU A 22 -22.71 -24.55 -10.82
N SER A 23 -23.77 -23.79 -11.09
CA SER A 23 -23.96 -23.12 -12.37
C SER A 23 -24.93 -21.96 -12.27
N ILE A 24 -24.75 -20.94 -13.11
CA ILE A 24 -25.60 -19.76 -13.19
C ILE A 24 -26.34 -19.78 -14.53
N ASP A 25 -27.66 -19.68 -14.50
CA ASP A 25 -28.44 -19.42 -15.70
C ASP A 25 -28.55 -17.92 -15.95
N THR A 26 -28.31 -17.46 -17.17
CA THR A 26 -28.27 -16.03 -17.53
C THR A 26 -29.58 -15.28 -17.30
N ALA A 27 -30.71 -15.98 -17.17
CA ALA A 27 -32.02 -15.38 -16.85
C ALA A 27 -32.41 -15.51 -15.36
N SER A 28 -31.54 -16.08 -14.53
CA SER A 28 -31.81 -16.28 -13.11
C SER A 28 -31.62 -15.01 -12.28
N THR A 29 -32.27 -14.97 -11.12
CA THR A 29 -32.03 -13.93 -10.09
C THR A 29 -30.55 -13.84 -9.72
N ASN A 30 -29.83 -14.97 -9.71
CA ASN A 30 -28.39 -15.02 -9.42
C ASN A 30 -27.56 -14.26 -10.48
N ALA A 31 -27.95 -14.33 -11.75
CA ALA A 31 -27.30 -13.55 -12.80
C ALA A 31 -27.52 -12.04 -12.62
N THR A 32 -28.72 -11.62 -12.18
CA THR A 32 -29.00 -10.20 -11.89
C THR A 32 -28.21 -9.69 -10.68
N LEU A 33 -28.06 -10.51 -9.63
CA LEU A 33 -27.24 -10.19 -8.45
C LEU A 33 -25.76 -10.04 -8.82
N LEU A 34 -25.23 -10.91 -9.69
CA LEU A 34 -23.86 -10.80 -10.19
C LEU A 34 -23.63 -9.56 -11.03
N GLN A 35 -24.58 -9.17 -11.88
CA GLN A 35 -24.51 -7.92 -12.63
C GLN A 35 -24.53 -6.69 -11.72
N GLN A 36 -25.36 -6.71 -10.67
CA GLN A 36 -25.39 -5.64 -9.68
C GLN A 36 -24.09 -5.57 -8.87
N ALA A 37 -23.56 -6.73 -8.45
CA ALA A 37 -22.27 -6.82 -7.78
C ALA A 37 -21.14 -6.30 -8.66
N LEU A 38 -21.14 -6.63 -9.96
CA LEU A 38 -20.16 -6.14 -10.93
C LEU A 38 -20.24 -4.61 -11.09
N HIS A 39 -21.45 -4.05 -11.19
CA HIS A 39 -21.62 -2.60 -11.28
C HIS A 39 -21.11 -1.89 -10.03
N SER A 40 -21.47 -2.39 -8.85
CA SER A 40 -20.99 -1.88 -7.55
C SER A 40 -19.47 -1.98 -7.43
N ALA A 41 -18.88 -3.13 -7.78
CA ALA A 41 -17.44 -3.34 -7.73
C ALA A 41 -16.67 -2.36 -8.63
N ARG A 42 -17.17 -2.07 -9.84
CA ARG A 42 -16.58 -1.06 -10.73
C ARG A 42 -16.68 0.34 -10.14
N GLN A 43 -17.85 0.73 -9.63
CA GLN A 43 -18.04 2.03 -9.00
C GLN A 43 -17.12 2.21 -7.78
N GLN A 44 -16.95 1.15 -6.97
CA GLN A 44 -16.10 1.19 -5.80
C GLN A 44 -14.60 1.23 -6.17
N LYS A 45 -14.19 0.48 -7.20
CA LYS A 45 -12.83 0.57 -7.76
C LYS A 45 -12.51 2.00 -8.20
N ASP A 46 -13.39 2.64 -8.95
CA ASP A 46 -13.18 4.00 -9.47
C ASP A 46 -13.13 5.02 -8.34
N HIS A 47 -14.02 4.89 -7.35
CA HIS A 47 -14.00 5.73 -6.16
C HIS A 47 -12.69 5.60 -5.37
N GLU A 48 -12.22 4.38 -5.14
CA GLU A 48 -10.95 4.14 -4.45
C GLU A 48 -9.74 4.66 -5.26
N ALA A 49 -9.78 4.55 -6.59
CA ALA A 49 -8.74 5.09 -7.45
C ALA A 49 -8.64 6.64 -7.35
N ASP A 50 -9.78 7.34 -7.29
CA ASP A 50 -9.79 8.79 -7.06
C ASP A 50 -9.24 9.15 -5.67
N LEU A 51 -9.61 8.40 -4.63
CA LEU A 51 -9.06 8.60 -3.29
C LEU A 51 -7.55 8.35 -3.25
N ASP A 52 -7.06 7.30 -3.91
CA ASP A 52 -5.63 7.01 -4.00
C ASP A 52 -4.86 8.11 -4.74
N TRP A 53 -5.42 8.64 -5.84
CA TRP A 53 -4.86 9.78 -6.54
C TRP A 53 -4.74 11.01 -5.63
N ARG A 54 -5.81 11.38 -4.92
CA ARG A 54 -5.81 12.52 -3.99
C ARG A 54 -4.79 12.34 -2.86
N ARG A 55 -4.72 11.13 -2.28
CA ARG A 55 -3.72 10.79 -1.26
C ARG A 55 -2.31 10.95 -1.81
N ASN A 56 -2.02 10.42 -3.00
CA ASN A 56 -0.71 10.56 -3.64
C ASN A 56 -0.34 12.03 -3.86
N ALA A 57 -1.28 12.85 -4.37
CA ALA A 57 -1.04 14.27 -4.58
C ALA A 57 -0.71 15.01 -3.27
N LEU A 58 -1.39 14.68 -2.16
CA LEU A 58 -1.10 15.25 -0.85
C LEU A 58 0.30 14.89 -0.34
N PHE A 59 0.73 13.64 -0.50
CA PHE A 59 2.09 13.23 -0.14
C PHE A 59 3.14 13.94 -0.99
N LEU A 60 2.92 14.07 -2.30
CA LEU A 60 3.82 14.81 -3.18
C LEU A 60 3.94 16.28 -2.78
N LEU A 61 2.84 16.94 -2.46
CA LEU A 61 2.83 18.32 -1.96
C LEU A 61 3.61 18.42 -0.64
N LEU A 62 3.43 17.47 0.26
CA LEU A 62 4.16 17.40 1.52
C LEU A 62 5.67 17.23 1.29
N PHE A 63 6.10 16.40 0.33
CA PHE A 63 7.51 16.29 -0.02
C PHE A 63 8.08 17.57 -0.61
N VAL A 64 7.34 18.26 -1.49
CA VAL A 64 7.76 19.57 -2.02
C VAL A 64 7.95 20.56 -0.86
N PHE A 65 7.02 20.60 0.09
CA PHE A 65 7.14 21.43 1.29
C PHE A 65 8.37 21.06 2.12
N LEU A 66 8.61 19.78 2.38
CA LEU A 66 9.75 19.31 3.17
C LEU A 66 11.09 19.59 2.47
N TYR A 67 11.18 19.43 1.15
CA TYR A 67 12.37 19.82 0.39
C TYR A 67 12.61 21.33 0.43
N ALA A 68 11.54 22.14 0.32
CA ALA A 68 11.65 23.60 0.44
C ALA A 68 12.09 24.01 1.86
N ALA A 69 11.53 23.41 2.90
CA ALA A 69 11.91 23.65 4.29
C ALA A 69 13.36 23.25 4.58
N LEU A 70 13.80 22.11 4.02
CA LEU A 70 15.19 21.67 4.10
C LEU A 70 16.12 22.62 3.34
N GLY A 71 15.75 23.04 2.13
CA GLY A 71 16.53 24.02 1.37
C GLY A 71 16.68 25.34 2.14
N ALA A 72 15.58 25.84 2.72
CA ALA A 72 15.58 27.05 3.53
C ALA A 72 16.49 26.91 4.77
N SER A 73 16.44 25.77 5.48
CA SER A 73 17.25 25.54 6.67
C SER A 73 18.76 25.52 6.40
N LEU A 74 19.17 25.12 5.18
CA LEU A 74 20.57 25.13 4.76
C LEU A 74 21.06 26.51 4.31
N THR A 75 20.15 27.37 3.81
CA THR A 75 20.50 28.72 3.34
C THR A 75 20.45 29.79 4.42
N LEU A 76 19.87 29.49 5.58
CA LEU A 76 19.85 30.40 6.72
C LEU A 76 21.25 30.47 7.32
N ASP A 77 21.93 31.60 7.10
CA ASP A 77 23.23 31.88 7.69
C ASP A 77 23.06 32.10 9.20
N LEU A 78 23.14 31.01 9.95
CA LEU A 78 22.97 30.96 11.40
C LEU A 78 24.33 31.15 12.10
N THR A 79 25.23 31.94 11.53
CA THR A 79 26.53 32.25 12.15
C THR A 79 26.26 32.84 13.54
N PRO A 80 26.58 32.12 14.63
CA PRO A 80 26.25 32.58 15.95
C PRO A 80 27.09 33.83 16.24
N GLN A 81 26.42 34.97 16.48
CA GLN A 81 27.07 36.11 17.11
C GLN A 81 27.74 35.61 18.41
N ALA A 82 28.97 36.06 18.65
CA ALA A 82 29.96 35.52 19.60
C ALA A 82 29.51 35.43 21.08
N SER A 83 28.27 35.77 21.41
CA SER A 83 27.65 35.71 22.74
C SER A 83 26.56 34.63 22.88
N SER A 84 26.27 33.83 21.85
CA SER A 84 25.16 32.86 21.90
C SER A 84 25.52 31.59 22.67
N HIS A 85 24.62 31.14 23.54
CA HIS A 85 24.76 29.92 24.34
C HIS A 85 25.07 28.70 23.46
N LYS A 86 26.08 27.89 23.82
CA LYS A 86 26.48 26.66 23.10
C LYS A 86 25.29 25.74 22.77
N SER A 87 24.26 25.71 23.61
CA SER A 87 23.03 24.93 23.39
C SER A 87 22.21 25.39 22.18
N LEU A 88 22.18 26.70 21.88
CA LEU A 88 21.46 27.24 20.73
C LEU A 88 22.14 26.83 19.42
N ALA A 89 23.49 26.87 19.39
CA ALA A 89 24.26 26.44 18.22
C ALA A 89 24.02 24.96 17.88
N TYR A 90 24.05 24.08 18.88
CA TYR A 90 23.74 22.65 18.68
C TYR A 90 22.28 22.42 18.26
N ALA A 91 21.33 23.18 18.81
CA ALA A 91 19.93 23.06 18.43
C ALA A 91 19.70 23.45 16.95
N LEU A 92 20.37 24.50 16.48
CA LEU A 92 20.29 24.97 15.10
C LEU A 92 20.94 24.00 14.12
N GLU A 93 22.07 23.39 14.49
CA GLU A 93 22.75 22.37 13.67
C GLU A 93 21.91 21.10 13.50
N ALA A 94 21.04 20.78 14.46
CA ALA A 94 20.15 19.62 14.41
C ALA A 94 18.88 19.83 13.55
N VAL A 95 18.54 21.06 13.17
CA VAL A 95 17.30 21.35 12.41
C VAL A 95 17.25 20.61 11.07
N PRO A 96 18.28 20.62 10.21
CA PRO A 96 18.27 19.87 8.95
C PRO A 96 18.12 18.36 9.18
N VAL A 97 18.74 17.83 10.24
CA VAL A 97 18.63 16.40 10.60
C VAL A 97 17.20 16.03 10.97
N LEU A 98 16.49 16.87 11.74
CA LEU A 98 15.10 16.65 12.12
C LEU A 98 14.14 16.72 10.92
N ILE A 99 14.36 17.67 10.01
CA ILE A 99 13.57 17.77 8.77
C ILE A 99 13.81 16.54 7.90
N ALA A 100 15.07 16.11 7.75
CA ALA A 100 15.42 14.91 6.99
C ALA A 100 14.84 13.63 7.60
N PHE A 101 14.84 13.50 8.92
CA PHE A 101 14.18 12.39 9.62
C PHE A 101 12.67 12.39 9.40
N SER A 102 12.03 13.57 9.44
CA SER A 102 10.60 13.71 9.17
C SER A 102 10.26 13.31 7.73
N GLY A 103 11.08 13.74 6.76
CA GLY A 103 10.95 13.34 5.36
C GLY A 103 11.16 11.85 5.14
N LEU A 104 12.14 11.25 5.81
CA LEU A 104 12.33 9.79 5.83
C LEU A 104 11.07 9.09 6.33
N PHE A 105 10.58 9.47 7.50
CA PHE A 105 9.41 8.83 8.11
C PHE A 105 8.17 8.91 7.22
N VAL A 106 7.89 10.10 6.67
CA VAL A 106 6.76 10.31 5.74
C VAL A 106 6.96 9.51 4.45
N SER A 107 8.18 9.40 3.93
CA SER A 107 8.49 8.60 2.74
C SER A 107 8.28 7.11 2.92
N LEU A 108 8.60 6.58 4.11
CA LEU A 108 8.30 5.19 4.45
C LEU A 108 6.79 4.95 4.46
N LEU A 109 6.01 5.82 5.12
CA LEU A 109 4.55 5.73 5.10
C LEU A 109 3.99 5.78 3.68
N TYR A 110 4.55 6.63 2.83
CA TYR A 110 4.15 6.74 1.42
C TYR A 110 4.42 5.44 0.63
N VAL A 111 5.57 4.78 0.86
CA VAL A 111 5.87 3.46 0.26
C VAL A 111 4.85 2.41 0.68
N PHE A 112 4.52 2.33 1.97
CA PHE A 112 3.51 1.37 2.44
C PHE A 112 2.12 1.67 1.90
N LEU A 113 1.74 2.95 1.83
CA LEU A 113 0.45 3.37 1.27
C LEU A 113 0.33 3.00 -0.21
N THR A 114 1.35 3.32 -1.02
CA THR A 114 1.36 3.01 -2.46
C THR A 114 1.36 1.51 -2.72
N ARG A 115 2.11 0.72 -1.94
CA ARG A 115 2.06 -0.76 -1.99
C ARG A 115 0.69 -1.31 -1.61
N SER A 116 0.07 -0.77 -0.57
CA SER A 116 -1.26 -1.17 -0.12
C SER A 116 -2.32 -0.86 -1.18
N GLY A 117 -2.30 0.34 -1.76
CA GLY A 117 -3.17 0.72 -2.88
C GLY A 117 -2.99 -0.18 -4.10
N ALA A 118 -1.75 -0.50 -4.47
CA ALA A 118 -1.46 -1.43 -5.58
C ALA A 118 -2.05 -2.84 -5.34
N ARG A 119 -1.93 -3.37 -4.12
CA ARG A 119 -2.54 -4.67 -3.75
C ARG A 119 -4.06 -4.60 -3.82
N ARG A 120 -4.66 -3.54 -3.28
CA ARG A 120 -6.11 -3.36 -3.29
C ARG A 120 -6.68 -3.23 -4.70
N LEU A 121 -6.04 -2.45 -5.57
CA LEU A 121 -6.44 -2.32 -6.98
C LEU A 121 -6.39 -3.67 -7.71
N ARG A 122 -5.33 -4.45 -7.48
CA ARG A 122 -5.20 -5.80 -8.05
C ARG A 122 -6.31 -6.74 -7.55
N ASN A 123 -6.66 -6.68 -6.27
CA ASN A 123 -7.75 -7.49 -5.70
C ASN A 123 -9.10 -7.12 -6.33
N TRP A 124 -9.36 -5.82 -6.54
CA TRP A 124 -10.56 -5.36 -7.24
C TRP A 124 -10.60 -5.85 -8.68
N GLU A 125 -9.48 -5.79 -9.40
CA GLU A 125 -9.39 -6.30 -10.78
C GLU A 125 -9.67 -7.80 -10.85
N GLN A 126 -9.09 -8.58 -9.93
CA GLN A 126 -9.37 -10.01 -9.83
C GLN A 126 -10.85 -10.29 -9.56
N GLY A 127 -11.46 -9.59 -8.61
CA GLY A 127 -12.90 -9.72 -8.31
C GLY A 127 -13.78 -9.36 -9.52
N ILE A 128 -13.45 -8.28 -10.23
CA ILE A 128 -14.16 -7.85 -11.45
C ILE A 128 -14.03 -8.91 -12.55
N PHE A 129 -12.85 -9.49 -12.77
CA PHE A 129 -12.67 -10.55 -13.78
C PHE A 129 -13.52 -11.79 -13.49
N VAL A 130 -13.59 -12.20 -12.22
CA VAL A 130 -14.44 -13.33 -11.80
C VAL A 130 -15.91 -12.99 -12.05
N LEU A 131 -16.36 -11.80 -11.66
CA LEU A 131 -17.75 -11.36 -11.89
C LEU A 131 -18.11 -11.26 -13.38
N GLU A 132 -17.21 -10.71 -14.19
CA GLU A 132 -17.38 -10.57 -15.65
C GLU A 132 -17.59 -11.90 -16.37
N LYS A 133 -16.83 -12.92 -15.97
CA LYS A 133 -16.89 -14.28 -16.52
C LYS A 133 -18.29 -14.89 -16.36
N TYR A 134 -18.96 -14.61 -15.24
CA TYR A 134 -20.27 -15.17 -14.92
C TYR A 134 -21.44 -14.24 -15.21
N SER A 135 -21.20 -12.95 -15.45
CA SER A 135 -22.23 -11.97 -15.84
C SER A 135 -22.45 -11.88 -17.36
N GLY A 136 -21.66 -12.62 -18.15
CA GLY A 136 -21.74 -12.65 -19.62
C GLY A 136 -21.08 -11.47 -20.33
N ALA A 137 -20.22 -10.70 -19.65
CA ALA A 137 -19.58 -9.50 -20.20
C ALA A 137 -18.07 -9.53 -19.96
N ASN A 138 -17.27 -9.84 -21.00
CA ASN A 138 -15.81 -9.99 -20.90
C ASN A 138 -15.04 -8.71 -21.30
N PHE A 139 -15.61 -7.54 -21.03
CA PHE A 139 -15.09 -6.28 -21.57
C PHE A 139 -13.73 -5.89 -21.00
N SER A 140 -13.54 -5.94 -19.67
CA SER A 140 -12.27 -5.55 -19.07
C SER A 140 -11.15 -6.51 -19.45
N ARG A 141 -11.47 -7.81 -19.57
CA ARG A 141 -10.51 -8.82 -20.02
C ARG A 141 -10.06 -8.55 -21.46
N GLN A 142 -10.98 -8.27 -22.37
CA GLN A 142 -10.65 -7.96 -23.76
C GLN A 142 -9.84 -6.68 -23.90
N ILE A 143 -10.13 -5.64 -23.11
CA ILE A 143 -9.33 -4.40 -23.11
C ILE A 143 -7.90 -4.67 -22.66
N ASN A 144 -7.72 -5.40 -21.56
CA ASN A 144 -6.38 -5.71 -21.05
C ASN A 144 -5.59 -6.61 -22.01
N GLU A 145 -6.26 -7.58 -22.64
CA GLU A 145 -5.63 -8.41 -23.68
C GLU A 145 -5.21 -7.57 -24.90
N MET A 146 -6.03 -6.59 -25.32
CA MET A 146 -5.68 -5.63 -26.39
C MET A 146 -4.54 -4.68 -26.02
N GLY A 147 -4.45 -4.31 -24.73
CA GLY A 147 -3.44 -3.38 -24.20
C GLY A 147 -2.05 -4.00 -23.99
N SER A 148 -1.95 -5.33 -23.91
CA SER A 148 -0.76 -6.12 -23.56
C SER A 148 0.41 -6.09 -24.55
N ARG A 149 0.52 -5.06 -25.39
CA ARG A 149 1.68 -4.85 -26.27
C ARG A 149 2.91 -4.47 -25.44
N THR A 150 4.08 -4.44 -26.07
CA THR A 150 5.42 -4.32 -25.46
C THR A 150 5.69 -3.05 -24.61
N THR A 151 4.66 -2.26 -24.27
CA THR A 151 4.74 -0.99 -23.52
C THR A 151 3.62 -0.86 -22.48
N ASP A 152 3.07 -1.95 -21.97
CA ASP A 152 2.03 -1.91 -20.93
C ASP A 152 2.66 -1.66 -19.54
N TYR A 153 2.89 -0.39 -19.23
CA TYR A 153 3.40 0.02 -17.92
C TYR A 153 2.26 0.07 -16.90
N SER A 154 2.36 -0.74 -15.86
CA SER A 154 1.43 -0.66 -14.74
C SER A 154 1.60 0.66 -13.98
N GLN A 155 0.54 1.48 -13.97
CA GLN A 155 0.48 2.72 -13.19
C GLN A 155 0.79 2.48 -11.70
N SER A 156 0.35 1.34 -11.15
CA SER A 156 0.67 0.95 -9.77
C SER A 156 2.16 0.69 -9.57
N ALA A 157 2.83 0.04 -10.54
CA ALA A 157 4.28 -0.18 -10.49
C ALA A 157 5.06 1.14 -10.58
N ILE A 158 4.63 2.07 -11.45
CA ILE A 158 5.22 3.41 -11.56
C ILE A 158 5.11 4.14 -10.22
N ASN A 159 3.93 4.15 -9.60
CA ASN A 159 3.73 4.83 -8.31
C ASN A 159 4.59 4.23 -7.19
N VAL A 160 4.71 2.90 -7.14
CA VAL A 160 5.58 2.24 -6.15
C VAL A 160 7.05 2.56 -6.41
N ALA A 161 7.49 2.57 -7.68
CA ALA A 161 8.85 2.93 -8.04
C ALA A 161 9.17 4.39 -7.66
N LEU A 162 8.24 5.32 -7.91
CA LEU A 162 8.35 6.71 -7.50
C LEU A 162 8.45 6.86 -5.99
N ALA A 163 7.60 6.16 -5.23
CA ALA A 163 7.64 6.16 -3.77
C ALA A 163 8.98 5.64 -3.23
N LEU A 164 9.51 4.56 -3.81
CA LEU A 164 10.82 4.02 -3.46
C LEU A 164 11.94 4.99 -3.80
N PHE A 165 11.88 5.66 -4.95
CA PHE A 165 12.85 6.67 -5.33
C PHE A 165 12.88 7.82 -4.31
N ILE A 166 11.72 8.38 -3.97
CA ILE A 166 11.61 9.44 -2.95
C ILE A 166 12.09 8.94 -1.58
N CYS A 167 11.79 7.70 -1.21
CA CYS A 167 12.27 7.12 0.04
C CYS A 167 13.80 7.03 0.07
N VAL A 168 14.43 6.53 -1.00
CA VAL A 168 15.89 6.42 -1.09
C VAL A 168 16.54 7.80 -1.01
N THR A 169 15.98 8.82 -1.67
CA THR A 169 16.53 10.19 -1.57
C THR A 169 16.50 10.70 -0.14
N TRP A 170 15.41 10.48 0.61
CA TRP A 170 15.34 10.86 2.02
C TRP A 170 16.27 10.04 2.93
N VAL A 171 16.48 8.74 2.67
CA VAL A 171 17.47 7.92 3.39
C VAL A 171 18.87 8.50 3.21
N VAL A 172 19.25 8.82 1.97
CA VAL A 172 20.56 9.39 1.67
C VAL A 172 20.74 10.75 2.33
N MET A 173 19.73 11.63 2.25
CA MET A 173 19.78 12.95 2.90
C MET A 173 19.89 12.83 4.42
N TYR A 174 19.05 11.99 5.05
CA TYR A 174 19.08 11.79 6.50
C TYR A 174 20.44 11.26 6.98
N ASN A 175 21.00 10.27 6.28
CA ASN A 175 22.32 9.74 6.61
C ASN A 175 23.43 10.80 6.41
N TYR A 176 23.36 11.57 5.32
CA TYR A 176 24.31 12.64 5.02
C TYR A 176 24.31 13.72 6.12
N PHE A 177 23.14 14.25 6.50
CA PHE A 177 23.08 15.28 7.56
C PHE A 177 23.50 14.74 8.91
N THR A 178 23.15 13.49 9.23
CA THR A 178 23.60 12.88 10.49
C THR A 178 25.12 12.69 10.51
N PHE A 179 25.72 12.33 9.36
CA PHE A 179 27.16 12.24 9.20
C PHE A 179 27.85 13.60 9.35
N THR A 180 27.31 14.67 8.78
CA THR A 180 27.91 16.00 8.91
C THR A 180 27.86 16.54 10.33
N THR A 181 26.80 16.24 11.09
CA THR A 181 26.62 16.74 12.46
C THR A 181 27.32 15.89 13.53
N SER A 182 27.40 14.57 13.35
CA SER A 182 27.86 13.64 14.40
C SER A 182 28.88 12.59 13.91
N GLY A 183 29.40 12.77 12.70
CA GLY A 183 30.44 11.93 12.11
C GLY A 183 29.98 10.50 11.80
N VAL A 184 30.95 9.59 11.73
CA VAL A 184 30.72 8.17 11.38
C VAL A 184 29.75 7.50 12.35
N ILE A 185 29.84 7.79 13.64
CA ILE A 185 28.98 7.21 14.68
C ILE A 185 27.51 7.57 14.40
N GLY A 186 27.24 8.83 14.06
CA GLY A 186 25.92 9.28 13.64
C GLY A 186 25.38 8.57 12.40
N SER A 187 26.23 8.39 11.39
CA SER A 187 25.86 7.67 10.16
C SER A 187 25.43 6.22 10.47
N VAL A 188 26.17 5.51 11.33
CA VAL A 188 25.81 4.15 11.74
C VAL A 188 24.47 4.13 12.50
N ILE A 189 24.28 5.06 13.44
CA ILE A 189 23.04 5.17 14.22
C ILE A 189 21.84 5.48 13.32
N SER A 190 21.96 6.44 12.39
CA SER A 190 20.89 6.81 11.46
C SER A 190 20.48 5.66 10.54
N LEU A 191 21.43 4.84 10.08
CA LEU A 191 21.14 3.65 9.27
C LEU A 191 20.42 2.58 10.10
N PHE A 192 20.84 2.39 11.36
CA PHE A 192 20.13 1.52 12.31
C PHE A 192 18.70 1.99 12.58
N ILE A 193 18.50 3.28 12.87
CA ILE A 193 17.17 3.88 13.07
C ILE A 193 16.31 3.68 11.83
N THR A 194 16.84 3.99 10.64
CA THR A 194 16.12 3.81 9.36
C THR A 194 15.62 2.37 9.20
N THR A 195 16.50 1.40 9.46
CA THR A 195 16.17 -0.02 9.35
C THR A 195 15.12 -0.44 10.39
N MET A 196 15.28 -0.02 11.64
CA MET A 196 14.32 -0.29 12.71
C MET A 196 12.96 0.33 12.44
N THR A 197 12.91 1.58 11.96
CA THR A 197 11.65 2.25 11.58
C THR A 197 10.95 1.51 10.46
N TYR A 198 11.69 1.06 9.42
CA TYR A 198 11.11 0.25 8.35
C TYR A 198 10.49 -1.05 8.90
N VAL A 199 11.24 -1.81 9.71
CA VAL A 199 10.76 -3.09 10.27
C VAL A 199 9.57 -2.91 11.20
N ILE A 200 9.60 -1.91 12.09
CA ILE A 200 8.48 -1.61 12.99
C ILE A 200 7.24 -1.23 12.18
N LEU A 201 7.38 -0.37 11.18
CA LEU A 201 6.26 0.00 10.31
C LEU A 201 5.74 -1.21 9.55
N ASP A 202 6.60 -2.06 9.00
CA ASP A 202 6.18 -3.29 8.31
C ASP A 202 5.35 -4.18 9.23
N ILE A 203 5.83 -4.46 10.45
CA ILE A 203 5.09 -5.27 11.44
C ILE A 203 3.76 -4.63 11.85
N GLN A 204 3.75 -3.33 12.16
CA GLN A 204 2.55 -2.65 12.65
C GLN A 204 1.49 -2.50 11.56
N LEU A 205 1.91 -2.26 10.31
CA LEU A 205 1.02 -2.09 9.17
C LEU A 205 0.57 -3.43 8.56
N LEU A 206 1.29 -4.52 8.84
CA LEU A 206 0.88 -5.89 8.50
C LEU A 206 -0.18 -6.47 9.44
N LYS A 207 -0.60 -5.75 10.49
CA LYS A 207 -1.78 -6.14 11.30
C LYS A 207 -3.03 -6.12 10.42
N SER A 208 -3.25 -7.22 9.73
CA SER A 208 -4.43 -7.54 8.96
C SER A 208 -5.65 -7.52 9.87
N ASN A 209 -6.77 -7.00 9.36
CA ASN A 209 -8.10 -7.30 9.88
C ASN A 209 -8.42 -8.79 9.65
N SER A 210 -7.64 -9.69 10.25
CA SER A 210 -7.98 -11.10 10.40
C SER A 210 -9.10 -11.23 11.44
N SER A 211 -10.26 -10.67 11.13
CA SER A 211 -11.54 -11.09 11.70
C SER A 211 -12.23 -12.14 10.82
N ILE A 212 -11.67 -12.44 9.65
CA ILE A 212 -12.02 -13.64 8.90
C ILE A 212 -10.92 -14.64 9.17
N ALA A 213 -11.06 -15.33 10.32
CA ALA A 213 -10.33 -16.56 10.59
C ALA A 213 -10.57 -17.47 9.39
N ILE A 214 -9.48 -17.75 8.67
CA ILE A 214 -9.38 -18.95 7.87
C ILE A 214 -9.64 -20.08 8.87
N ASP A 215 -10.72 -20.85 8.67
CA ASP A 215 -11.00 -22.07 9.42
C ASP A 215 -9.72 -22.89 9.46
N GLU A 216 -9.02 -22.79 10.59
CA GLU A 216 -8.01 -23.74 10.98
C GLU A 216 -8.75 -25.07 11.04
N PRO A 217 -8.31 -26.11 10.30
CA PRO A 217 -9.02 -27.37 10.30
C PRO A 217 -9.09 -27.85 11.74
N LEU A 218 -10.32 -28.00 12.25
CA LEU A 218 -10.62 -28.64 13.51
C LEU A 218 -9.83 -29.94 13.56
N ILE A 219 -8.73 -29.94 14.33
CA ILE A 219 -8.08 -31.15 14.80
C ILE A 219 -9.23 -31.94 15.44
N PRO A 220 -9.57 -33.15 14.94
CA PRO A 220 -10.68 -33.90 15.49
C PRO A 220 -10.43 -34.06 16.99
N ALA A 221 -11.42 -33.67 17.80
CA ALA A 221 -11.41 -33.99 19.20
C ALA A 221 -11.18 -35.51 19.31
N GLU A 222 -10.10 -35.91 19.98
CA GLU A 222 -9.90 -37.31 20.32
C GLU A 222 -11.16 -37.79 21.04
N ASP A 223 -11.86 -38.72 20.39
CA ASP A 223 -13.06 -39.36 20.93
C ASP A 223 -12.71 -40.01 22.28
N GLU A 224 -13.18 -39.41 23.36
CA GLU A 224 -13.45 -40.15 24.59
C GLU A 224 -14.56 -41.16 24.31
N LYS A 225 -14.18 -42.45 24.30
CA LYS A 225 -14.86 -43.64 24.92
C LYS A 225 -14.30 -44.89 24.22
N GLU A 226 -13.90 -45.96 24.90
CA GLU A 226 -14.64 -46.68 25.94
C GLU A 226 -13.70 -47.40 26.92
N LYS A 227 -14.13 -47.45 28.19
CA LYS A 227 -13.71 -48.43 29.20
C LYS A 227 -14.00 -49.86 28.73
N PRO A 228 -13.26 -50.85 29.23
CA PRO A 228 -13.80 -51.61 30.36
C PRO A 228 -12.97 -51.47 31.65
#